data_AF-A0A2E6AG40-F1
#
_entry.id   AF-A0A2E6AG40-F1
#
_cell.length_a   1.000
_cell.length_b   1.000
_cell.length_c   1.000
_cell.angle_alpha   90.00
_cell.angle_beta   90.00
_cell.angle_gamma   90.00
#
_symmetry.space_group_name_H-M   'P 1'
#
loop_
_entity.id
_entity.type
_entity.pdbx_description
1 polymer ?
#
loop_
_entity_poly.entity_id
_entity_poly.type
_entity_poly.pdbx_seq_one_letter_code
_entity_poly.pdbx_strand_id
1 'polypeptide(L)' 'MAGFDIGHPPVDPTGRQVTEDTELKPGDRLIALWNDVWWEADVLGVRSDGKVKVHYSGWDSEWDEVLPRNRLQLS' A
#
# COMPACT_ATOMS: atom_id res chain seq x y z
N MET A 1 2.80 12.06 -20.54
CA MET A 1 2.96 11.70 -19.11
C MET A 1 1.68 12.16 -18.45
N ALA A 2 0.82 11.24 -18.01
CA ALA A 2 -0.51 11.61 -17.53
C ALA A 2 -0.36 12.37 -16.22
N GLY A 3 -0.59 13.68 -16.27
CA GLY A 3 -0.84 14.50 -15.10
C GLY A 3 -2.18 14.08 -14.53
N PHE A 4 -2.14 13.58 -13.31
CA PHE A 4 -3.29 13.09 -12.59
C PHE A 4 -3.44 14.01 -11.38
N ASP A 5 -4.25 15.06 -11.54
CA ASP A 5 -4.78 15.88 -10.43
C ASP A 5 -5.90 15.07 -9.76
N ILE A 6 -5.48 14.06 -9.01
CA ILE A 6 -6.30 13.18 -8.16
C ILE A 6 -6.05 13.73 -6.77
N GLY A 7 -7.09 14.13 -6.04
CA GLY A 7 -7.01 14.86 -4.76
C GLY A 7 -6.29 14.16 -3.60
N HIS A 8 -5.43 13.19 -3.86
CA HIS A 8 -4.62 12.43 -2.92
C HIS A 8 -3.16 12.51 -3.40
N PRO A 9 -2.31 13.37 -2.80
CA PRO A 9 -0.92 13.48 -3.22
C PRO A 9 -0.14 12.21 -2.88
N PRO A 10 0.93 11.91 -3.62
CA PRO A 10 1.93 10.95 -3.19
C PRO A 10 2.49 11.25 -1.80
N VAL A 11 3.00 10.21 -1.16
CA VAL A 11 3.72 10.31 0.12
C VAL A 11 5.19 9.97 -0.06
N ASP A 12 6.04 10.44 0.85
CA ASP A 12 7.44 10.05 0.89
C ASP A 12 7.56 8.61 1.45
N PRO A 13 8.54 7.80 0.96
CA PRO A 13 8.84 6.53 1.59
C PRO A 13 9.28 6.74 3.04
N THR A 14 8.69 5.99 3.96
CA THR A 14 9.03 6.03 5.39
C THR A 14 10.31 5.26 5.73
N GLY A 15 10.78 4.38 4.83
CA GLY A 15 11.89 3.46 5.06
C GLY A 15 11.57 2.30 6.01
N ARG A 16 10.38 2.29 6.62
CA ARG A 16 9.93 1.23 7.55
C ARG A 16 9.38 0.04 6.77
N GLN A 17 10.27 -0.76 6.20
CA GLN A 17 9.91 -1.87 5.34
C GLN A 17 9.01 -2.89 6.06
N VAL A 18 7.94 -3.33 5.38
CA VAL A 18 7.17 -4.49 5.79
C VAL A 18 7.98 -5.75 5.44
N THR A 19 8.26 -6.57 6.43
CA THR A 19 8.99 -7.85 6.28
C THR A 19 8.10 -9.02 6.66
N GLU A 20 8.56 -10.26 6.49
CA GLU A 20 7.79 -11.45 6.88
C GLU A 20 7.43 -11.46 8.39
N ASP A 21 8.31 -10.91 9.24
CA ASP A 21 8.10 -10.83 10.69
C ASP A 21 7.17 -9.67 11.10
N THR A 22 6.78 -8.81 10.15
CA THR A 22 5.82 -7.73 10.39
C THR A 22 4.40 -8.30 10.43
N GLU A 23 3.85 -8.39 11.63
CA GLU A 23 2.44 -8.73 11.84
C GLU A 23 1.54 -7.62 11.27
N LEU A 24 0.61 -8.00 10.40
CA LEU A 24 -0.35 -7.10 9.77
C LEU A 24 -1.77 -7.67 9.93
N LYS A 25 -2.73 -6.79 10.16
CA LYS A 25 -4.16 -7.12 10.21
C LYS A 25 -4.98 -6.13 9.38
N PRO A 26 -6.19 -6.51 8.95
CA PRO A 26 -7.08 -5.59 8.25
C PRO A 26 -7.30 -4.28 9.03
N GLY A 27 -7.20 -3.15 8.34
CA GLY A 27 -7.28 -1.80 8.91
C GLY A 27 -5.97 -1.21 9.43
N ASP A 28 -4.86 -1.97 9.42
CA ASP A 28 -3.54 -1.37 9.64
C ASP A 28 -3.19 -0.44 8.47
N ARG A 29 -2.57 0.71 8.77
CA ARG A 29 -2.15 1.70 7.78
C ARG A 29 -0.74 1.45 7.31
N LEU A 30 -0.52 1.63 6.01
CA LEU A 30 0.78 1.50 5.37
C LEU A 30 0.84 2.44 4.15
N ILE A 31 1.98 2.47 3.49
CA ILE A 31 2.12 3.07 2.18
C ILE A 31 2.50 1.98 1.17
N ALA A 32 1.96 2.09 -0.04
CA ALA A 32 2.13 1.13 -1.11
C ALA A 32 2.79 1.77 -2.33
N LEU A 33 3.82 1.12 -2.87
CA LEU A 33 4.53 1.56 -4.06
C LEU A 33 3.76 1.18 -5.31
N TRP A 34 3.34 2.17 -6.10
CA TRP A 34 2.72 2.00 -7.42
C TRP A 34 3.37 2.94 -8.43
N ASN A 35 3.85 2.37 -9.54
CA ASN A 35 4.52 3.12 -10.63
C ASN A 35 5.63 4.07 -10.12
N ASP A 36 6.54 3.55 -9.29
CA ASP A 36 7.66 4.26 -8.64
C ASP A 36 7.26 5.41 -7.69
N VAL A 37 5.97 5.49 -7.32
CA VAL A 37 5.42 6.50 -6.42
C VAL A 37 4.73 5.81 -5.24
N TRP A 38 4.87 6.36 -4.03
CA TRP A 38 4.23 5.82 -2.83
C TRP A 38 2.90 6.50 -2.55
N TRP A 39 1.92 5.72 -2.10
CA TRP A 39 0.55 6.15 -1.83
C TRP A 39 0.09 5.58 -0.49
N GLU A 40 -0.71 6.33 0.27
CA GLU A 40 -1.37 5.83 1.48
C GLU A 40 -2.29 4.66 1.14
N ALA A 41 -2.28 3.64 1.99
CA ALA A 41 -3.15 2.48 1.84
C ALA A 41 -3.46 1.79 3.17
N ASP A 42 -4.55 1.03 3.17
CA ASP A 42 -5.00 0.24 4.30
C ASP A 42 -4.90 -1.26 3.97
N VAL A 43 -4.49 -2.07 4.94
CA VAL A 43 -4.51 -3.53 4.80
C VAL A 43 -5.96 -4.01 4.70
N LEU A 44 -6.29 -4.76 3.66
CA LEU A 44 -7.55 -5.50 3.56
C LEU A 44 -7.41 -6.96 4.00
N GLY A 45 -6.20 -7.52 3.90
CA GLY A 45 -5.90 -8.85 4.40
C GLY A 45 -4.51 -9.35 4.00
N VAL A 46 -4.02 -10.33 4.75
CA VAL A 46 -2.77 -11.04 4.45
C VAL A 46 -3.12 -12.42 3.88
N ARG A 47 -2.56 -12.74 2.72
CA ARG A 47 -2.77 -14.03 2.06
C ARG A 47 -1.87 -15.10 2.64
N SER A 48 -2.21 -16.37 2.39
CA SER A 48 -1.39 -17.52 2.81
C SER A 48 0.00 -17.55 2.17
N ASP A 49 0.22 -16.84 1.05
CA ASP A 49 1.53 -16.70 0.39
C ASP A 49 2.32 -15.48 0.90
N GLY A 50 1.89 -14.85 1.99
CA GLY A 50 2.55 -13.70 2.61
C GLY A 50 2.28 -12.35 1.93
N LYS A 51 1.63 -12.34 0.76
CA LYS A 51 1.26 -11.09 0.07
C LYS A 51 0.11 -10.40 0.79
N VAL A 52 0.04 -9.09 0.64
CA VAL A 52 -0.94 -8.26 1.33
C VAL A 52 -1.89 -7.67 0.30
N LYS A 53 -3.19 -7.86 0.50
CA LYS A 53 -4.21 -7.11 -0.23
C LYS A 53 -4.34 -5.74 0.43
N VAL A 54 -4.25 -4.68 -0.36
CA VAL A 54 -4.34 -3.29 0.12
C VAL A 54 -5.46 -2.53 -0.59
N HIS A 55 -5.94 -1.48 0.07
CA HIS A 55 -6.83 -0.48 -0.49
C HIS A 55 -6.10 0.87 -0.51
N TYR A 56 -5.94 1.49 -1.68
CA TYR A 56 -5.34 2.83 -1.76
C TYR A 56 -6.31 3.87 -1.18
N SER A 57 -5.88 4.61 -0.16
CA SER A 57 -6.77 5.54 0.55
C SER A 57 -7.24 6.65 -0.39
N GLY A 58 -8.56 6.84 -0.49
CA GLY A 58 -9.16 7.86 -1.37
C GLY A 58 -9.45 7.40 -2.80
N TRP A 59 -9.21 6.12 -3.10
CA TRP A 59 -9.49 5.51 -4.40
C TRP A 59 -10.61 4.49 -4.31
N ASP A 60 -11.26 4.20 -5.44
CA ASP A 60 -12.25 3.13 -5.51
C ASP A 60 -11.60 1.75 -5.37
N SER A 61 -12.37 0.77 -4.89
CA SER A 61 -11.89 -0.61 -4.66
C SER A 61 -11.51 -1.36 -5.94
N GLU A 62 -11.81 -0.81 -7.12
CA GLU A 62 -11.28 -1.32 -8.39
C GLU A 62 -9.75 -1.22 -8.48
N TRP A 63 -9.14 -0.32 -7.70
CA TRP A 63 -7.70 -0.14 -7.59
C TRP A 63 -7.06 -0.99 -6.48
N ASP A 64 -7.85 -1.76 -5.73
CA ASP A 64 -7.31 -2.70 -4.74
C ASP A 64 -6.30 -3.67 -5.39
N GLU A 65 -5.11 -3.79 -4.81
CA GLU A 65 -4.04 -4.63 -5.37
C GLU A 65 -3.54 -5.64 -4.32
N VAL A 66 -3.05 -6.79 -4.79
CA VAL A 66 -2.30 -7.75 -3.96
C VAL A 66 -0.82 -7.53 -4.21
N LEU A 67 -0.11 -7.02 -3.21
CA LEU A 67 1.28 -6.61 -3.32
C LEU A 67 2.22 -7.54 -2.53
N PRO A 68 3.44 -7.77 -3.04
CA PRO A 68 4.53 -8.32 -2.22
C PRO A 68 4.94 -7.31 -1.15
N ARG A 69 5.42 -7.80 -0.01
CA ARG A 69 5.80 -6.97 1.15
C ARG A 69 6.88 -5.92 0.84
N ASN A 70 7.76 -6.18 -0.15
CA ASN A 70 8.78 -5.21 -0.57
C ASN A 70 8.24 -3.96 -1.28
N ARG A 71 6.95 -3.93 -1.64
CA ARG A 71 6.24 -2.74 -2.14
C ARG A 71 5.47 -2.02 -1.04
N LEU A 72 5.68 -2.37 0.23
CA LEU A 72 4.94 -1.84 1.38
C LEU A 72 5.89 -1.29 2.45
N GLN A 73 5.52 -0.17 3.05
CA GLN A 73 6.17 0.37 4.24
C GLN A 73 5.14 0.83 5.26
N LEU A 74 5.46 0.78 6.56
CA LEU A 74 4.58 1.26 7.61
C LEU A 74 4.42 2.79 7.51
N SER A 75 3.18 3.28 7.57
CA SER A 75 2.81 4.71 7.59
C SER A 75 3.21 5.36 8.93
#